data_AF-A0A0B2Q4V9-F1
#
_entry.id   AF-A0A0B2Q4V9-F1
#
_cell.length_a   1.000
_cell.length_b   1.000
_cell.length_c   1.000
_cell.angle_alpha   90.00
_cell.angle_beta   90.00
_cell.angle_gamma   90.00
#
_symmetry.space_group_name_H-M   'P 1'
#
loop_
_entity.id
_entity.type
_entity.pdbx_description
1 polymer ?
#
loop_
_entity_poly.entity_id
_entity_poly.type
_entity_poly.pdbx_seq_one_letter_code
_entity_poly.pdbx_strand_id
1 'polypeptide(L)'
;MVSQFVVELQGLKTVDGEEPPRVFHFNPRLKGDWGGKPVIELNTCYRMQWGSALRCDGWKSKADEDTVDSMAKCEKWIRDDEDHLEGSKATWWLSRLIGHTKKVTIDWPFPFSEGKLFVLSISAGLEGYHVSVDGRHVTSFPYRAGFTLEDATGLSLTGDIDVHSVFAASLPSSHPSFAPQRHLEFSTRWRAQPLHDSGIELFIGVLSAGNHFAERMAVRKSWMQHRLIKSGVVVARFFVALHARQEINAELKKEAEFFGDIVIVPYLDNYDLVVLKTVAICEYGVHTVSAKYVMKGDDDTFVRVDAVIDEARKVPDGTSFYIGNINYYHKPLRYGKWAVTYEEWPEEDYPPYANGPGYILSSDIARYIVSEFEMHKLRLFKMEDVSMGMWVEQFNSSKPVHYSHSLKFCQFGCIEDYYTAHYQSPRQMMCLWDKLQRYSRPQCCNMR
;
A
#
# COMPACT_ATOMS: atom_id res chain seq x y z
N MET A 1 8.99 -16.20 37.53
CA MET A 1 9.39 -16.67 36.19
C MET A 1 9.25 -15.48 35.25
N VAL A 2 10.35 -15.07 34.63
CA VAL A 2 10.42 -13.89 33.76
C VAL A 2 9.89 -14.30 32.40
N SER A 3 8.72 -13.81 32.01
CA SER A 3 8.14 -14.11 30.70
C SER A 3 8.86 -13.24 29.65
N GLN A 4 9.75 -13.86 28.89
CA GLN A 4 10.57 -13.16 27.90
C GLN A 4 10.90 -14.08 26.73
N PHE A 5 11.13 -13.49 25.56
CA PHE A 5 11.69 -14.21 24.43
C PHE A 5 12.73 -13.36 23.71
N VAL A 6 13.55 -14.00 22.88
CA VAL A 6 14.62 -13.35 22.13
C VAL A 6 14.52 -13.74 20.67
N VAL A 7 14.66 -12.74 19.79
CA VAL A 7 14.82 -12.92 18.35
C VAL A 7 16.16 -12.33 17.95
N GLU A 8 17.00 -13.14 17.30
CA GLU A 8 18.34 -12.73 16.87
C GLU A 8 18.55 -12.96 15.39
N LEU A 9 19.06 -11.94 14.69
CA LEU A 9 19.73 -12.13 13.41
C LEU A 9 21.21 -12.40 13.69
N GLN A 10 21.67 -13.58 13.27
CA GLN A 10 22.99 -14.10 13.58
C GLN A 10 23.88 -14.08 12.33
N GLY A 11 25.17 -13.83 12.53
CA GLY A 11 26.16 -13.93 11.47
C GLY A 11 26.87 -15.27 11.41
N LEU A 12 27.74 -15.43 10.41
CA LEU A 12 28.49 -16.65 10.21
C LEU A 12 29.42 -16.92 11.41
N LYS A 13 29.37 -18.14 11.92
CA LYS A 13 30.33 -18.61 12.92
C LYS A 13 31.68 -18.84 12.24
N THR A 14 32.66 -18.00 12.56
CA THR A 14 34.00 -18.02 11.94
C THR A 14 35.10 -18.59 12.83
N VAL A 15 34.83 -18.73 14.14
CA VAL A 15 35.80 -19.23 15.13
C VAL A 15 35.20 -20.41 15.89
N ASP A 16 35.92 -21.53 15.92
CA ASP A 16 35.55 -22.71 16.71
C ASP A 16 35.64 -22.40 18.21
N GLY A 17 34.56 -22.69 18.93
CA GLY A 17 34.41 -22.40 20.36
C GLY A 17 33.70 -21.08 20.70
N GLU A 18 33.50 -20.19 19.74
CA GLU A 18 32.69 -18.97 19.94
C GLU A 18 31.24 -19.17 19.44
N GLU A 19 30.31 -18.40 20.00
CA GLU A 19 28.96 -18.29 19.44
C GLU A 19 28.95 -17.32 18.25
N PRO A 20 28.03 -17.50 17.27
CA PRO A 20 27.91 -16.58 16.16
C PRO A 20 27.62 -15.14 16.66
N PRO A 21 28.09 -14.10 15.94
CA PRO A 21 27.79 -12.73 16.28
C PRO A 21 26.28 -12.44 16.12
N ARG A 22 25.75 -11.55 16.96
CA ARG A 22 24.35 -11.11 16.90
C ARG A 22 24.34 -9.76 16.21
N VAL A 23 24.02 -9.79 14.92
CA VAL A 23 23.89 -8.61 14.06
C VAL A 23 22.70 -7.77 14.52
N PHE A 24 21.67 -8.43 15.03
CA PHE A 24 20.52 -7.81 15.67
C PHE A 24 20.03 -8.71 16.81
N HIS A 25 19.83 -8.15 18.00
CA HIS A 25 19.25 -8.82 19.16
C HIS A 25 18.02 -8.04 19.60
N PHE A 26 16.86 -8.71 19.65
CA PHE A 26 15.59 -8.15 20.09
C PHE A 26 15.04 -8.98 21.25
N ASN A 27 14.84 -8.34 22.40
CA ASN A 27 14.52 -9.01 23.66
C ASN A 27 13.41 -8.26 24.42
N PRO A 28 12.13 -8.56 24.12
CA PRO A 28 11.00 -8.11 24.91
C PRO A 28 10.88 -8.90 26.22
N ARG A 29 10.76 -8.18 27.34
CA ARG A 29 10.58 -8.73 28.69
C ARG A 29 9.27 -8.21 29.26
N LEU A 30 8.25 -9.07 29.35
CA LEU A 30 6.89 -8.66 29.69
C LEU A 30 6.76 -8.18 31.14
N LYS A 31 7.59 -8.69 32.05
CA LYS A 31 7.62 -8.30 33.47
C LYS A 31 8.79 -7.37 33.80
N GLY A 32 9.56 -6.96 32.78
CA GLY A 32 10.78 -6.18 32.95
C GLY A 32 11.90 -6.94 33.65
N ASP A 33 12.90 -6.18 34.10
CA ASP A 33 14.06 -6.72 34.80
C ASP A 33 13.79 -6.84 36.31
N TRP A 34 13.51 -5.70 36.97
CA TRP A 34 13.32 -5.62 38.43
C TRP A 34 12.13 -4.75 38.86
N GLY A 35 11.59 -3.92 37.94
CA GLY A 35 10.56 -2.93 38.23
C GLY A 35 9.12 -3.35 37.90
N GLY A 36 8.90 -4.59 37.43
CA GLY A 36 7.56 -5.08 37.04
C GLY A 36 6.96 -4.42 35.79
N LYS A 37 7.72 -3.56 35.10
CA LYS A 37 7.28 -2.83 33.91
C LYS A 37 7.85 -3.48 32.64
N PRO A 38 7.05 -3.66 31.58
CA PRO A 38 7.54 -4.23 30.34
C PRO A 38 8.64 -3.38 29.70
N VAL A 39 9.66 -4.02 29.13
CA VAL A 39 10.77 -3.37 28.41
C VAL A 39 11.09 -4.14 27.14
N ILE A 40 11.55 -3.43 26.12
CA ILE A 40 12.19 -4.03 24.94
C ILE A 40 13.64 -3.58 24.93
N GLU A 41 14.55 -4.55 24.92
CA GLU A 41 15.98 -4.31 24.76
C GLU A 41 16.43 -4.71 23.35
N LEU A 42 17.16 -3.81 22.68
CA LEU A 42 17.77 -4.05 21.37
C LEU A 42 19.28 -3.87 21.45
N ASN A 43 20.05 -4.78 20.86
CA ASN A 43 21.50 -4.71 20.90
C ASN A 43 22.18 -5.45 19.73
N THR A 44 23.50 -5.39 19.70
CA THR A 44 24.37 -6.25 18.89
C THR A 44 25.45 -6.88 19.76
N CYS A 45 25.93 -8.04 19.36
CA CYS A 45 27.03 -8.75 20.04
C CYS A 45 28.07 -9.21 19.02
N TYR A 46 29.32 -8.81 19.22
CA TYR A 46 30.45 -9.22 18.39
C TYR A 46 31.54 -9.83 19.26
N ARG A 47 32.05 -11.03 18.91
CA ARG A 47 33.05 -11.76 19.70
C ARG A 47 32.68 -11.85 21.19
N MET A 48 31.43 -12.22 21.47
CA MET A 48 30.87 -12.32 22.82
C MET A 48 30.82 -11.00 23.61
N GLN A 49 31.05 -9.86 22.96
CA GLN A 49 30.95 -8.53 23.57
C GLN A 49 29.69 -7.81 23.08
N TRP A 50 28.82 -7.48 24.03
CA TRP A 50 27.63 -6.66 23.79
C TRP A 50 28.02 -5.20 23.62
N GLY A 51 27.42 -4.51 22.65
CA GLY A 51 27.52 -3.05 22.58
C GLY A 51 26.50 -2.34 23.47
N SER A 52 26.32 -1.04 23.26
CA SER A 52 25.44 -0.19 24.10
C SER A 52 23.97 -0.47 23.86
N ALA A 53 23.25 -1.14 24.76
CA ALA A 53 21.85 -1.50 24.54
C ALA A 53 20.94 -0.27 24.29
N LEU A 54 20.07 -0.36 23.29
CA LEU A 54 18.91 0.51 23.13
C LEU A 54 17.77 -0.07 23.96
N ARG A 55 17.19 0.72 24.87
CA ARG A 55 16.11 0.28 25.75
C ARG A 55 14.87 1.12 25.53
N CYS A 56 13.76 0.45 25.25
CA CYS A 56 12.46 1.06 25.14
C CYS A 56 11.65 0.68 26.38
N ASP A 57 11.51 1.63 27.31
CA ASP A 57 10.79 1.46 28.58
C ASP A 57 9.33 1.93 28.51
N GLY A 58 8.84 2.29 27.31
CA GLY A 58 7.46 2.72 27.06
C GLY A 58 7.23 4.20 26.87
N TRP A 59 8.31 4.97 26.84
CA TRP A 59 8.30 6.37 26.42
C TRP A 59 8.72 6.50 24.96
N LYS A 60 8.15 7.48 24.26
CA LYS A 60 8.57 7.79 22.89
C LYS A 60 9.95 8.43 22.89
N SER A 61 10.83 8.01 21.98
CA SER A 61 12.11 8.67 21.76
C SER A 61 11.94 10.13 21.30
N LYS A 62 12.94 10.99 21.58
CA LYS A 62 12.89 12.43 21.21
C LYS A 62 12.90 12.60 19.68
N ALA A 63 12.19 13.61 19.16
CA ALA A 63 11.89 13.73 17.73
C ALA A 63 13.09 14.18 16.88
N ASP A 64 14.10 14.76 17.51
CA ASP A 64 15.07 15.65 16.89
C ASP A 64 16.38 14.91 16.53
N GLU A 65 16.70 13.81 17.23
CA GLU A 65 17.98 13.07 17.10
C GLU A 65 17.83 11.54 17.26
N ASP A 66 16.62 11.01 17.53
CA ASP A 66 16.41 9.60 17.87
C ASP A 66 15.47 8.85 16.92
N THR A 67 15.66 9.06 15.62
CA THR A 67 14.99 8.25 14.58
C THR A 67 15.98 7.37 13.83
N VAL A 68 15.45 6.35 13.17
CA VAL A 68 16.14 5.47 12.22
C VAL A 68 15.20 5.36 11.03
N ASP A 69 15.63 5.79 9.85
CA ASP A 69 14.77 5.89 8.66
C ASP A 69 13.49 6.70 8.93
N SER A 70 13.63 7.83 9.66
CA SER A 70 12.50 8.68 10.12
C SER A 70 11.49 7.99 11.05
N MET A 71 11.75 6.78 11.52
CA MET A 71 10.92 6.07 12.50
C MET A 71 11.53 6.16 13.90
N ALA A 72 10.69 6.24 14.93
CA ALA A 72 11.16 6.41 16.30
C ALA A 72 11.97 5.20 16.76
N LYS A 73 13.09 5.41 17.46
CA LYS A 73 13.80 4.30 18.12
C LYS A 73 12.90 3.54 19.09
N CYS A 74 12.03 4.24 19.83
CA CYS A 74 11.04 3.68 20.73
C CYS A 74 9.69 4.38 20.59
N GLU A 75 8.59 3.63 20.49
CA GLU A 75 7.23 4.16 20.56
C GLU A 75 6.69 4.23 22.00
N LYS A 76 5.69 5.09 22.25
CA LYS A 76 5.01 5.21 23.55
C LYS A 76 4.04 4.04 23.78
N TRP A 77 4.07 3.48 24.99
CA TRP A 77 3.05 2.53 25.47
C TRP A 77 2.68 2.62 26.97
N ILE A 78 3.22 3.61 27.70
CA ILE A 78 2.80 3.95 29.07
C ILE A 78 1.68 5.01 29.02
N ARG A 79 0.67 4.90 29.89
CA ARG A 79 -0.34 5.96 30.11
C ARG A 79 0.23 7.07 30.99
N ASP A 80 0.07 8.32 30.59
CA ASP A 80 0.41 9.46 31.44
C ASP A 80 -0.59 9.53 32.61
N ASP A 81 -0.12 9.28 33.83
CA ASP A 81 -0.85 9.63 35.04
C ASP A 81 -0.13 10.71 35.88
N GLU A 82 1.06 11.20 35.51
CA GLU A 82 1.73 12.28 36.25
C GLU A 82 2.49 13.26 35.34
N ASP A 83 2.03 14.52 35.36
CA ASP A 83 2.73 15.71 34.87
C ASP A 83 4.09 15.85 35.57
N HIS A 84 5.19 15.54 34.88
CA HIS A 84 6.51 16.07 35.25
C HIS A 84 6.89 17.23 34.33
N LEU A 85 6.62 18.41 34.86
CA LEU A 85 7.16 19.71 34.47
C LEU A 85 8.66 19.67 34.18
N GLU A 86 9.06 19.96 32.95
CA GLU A 86 10.32 20.65 32.66
C GLU A 86 10.21 21.45 31.34
N GLY A 87 9.33 22.45 31.36
CA GLY A 87 9.26 23.49 30.33
C GLY A 87 10.15 24.67 30.72
N SER A 88 11.36 24.76 30.16
CA SER A 88 12.17 25.97 30.22
C SER A 88 11.46 27.13 29.51
N LYS A 89 11.22 28.17 30.29
CA LYS A 89 10.65 29.49 30.00
C LYS A 89 10.97 30.06 28.60
N ALA A 90 10.09 29.86 27.62
CA ALA A 90 10.06 30.70 26.41
C ALA A 90 8.66 30.89 25.77
N THR A 91 7.63 30.15 26.18
CA THR A 91 6.40 30.01 25.36
C THR A 91 5.12 30.56 25.99
N TRP A 92 5.19 31.15 27.19
CA TRP A 92 3.99 31.57 27.95
C TRP A 92 3.19 32.72 27.30
N TRP A 93 3.72 33.35 26.25
CA TRP A 93 3.08 34.45 25.52
C TRP A 93 2.47 34.02 24.17
N LEU A 94 2.81 32.83 23.65
CA LEU A 94 2.32 32.35 22.34
C LEU A 94 0.98 31.60 22.42
N SER A 95 0.52 31.23 23.61
CA SER A 95 -0.72 30.47 23.82
C SER A 95 -2.00 31.31 23.78
N ARG A 96 -1.92 32.60 23.42
CA ARG A 96 -3.09 33.48 23.32
C ARG A 96 -3.67 33.68 21.90
N LEU A 97 -3.12 33.04 20.87
CA LEU A 97 -3.47 33.36 19.48
C LEU A 97 -3.93 32.22 18.56
N ILE A 98 -4.01 30.97 19.00
CA ILE A 98 -4.49 29.89 18.11
C ILE A 98 -5.43 28.97 18.87
N GLY A 99 -6.66 28.87 18.36
CA GLY A 99 -7.72 28.02 18.87
C GLY A 99 -7.31 26.55 18.94
N HIS A 100 -7.79 25.90 20.00
CA HIS A 100 -7.58 24.49 20.33
C HIS A 100 -7.55 23.55 19.12
N THR A 101 -6.37 23.03 18.79
CA THR A 101 -6.24 21.72 18.14
C THR A 101 -6.09 20.67 19.24
N LYS A 102 -7.19 20.00 19.59
CA LYS A 102 -7.13 18.78 20.40
C LYS A 102 -6.45 17.69 19.54
N LYS A 103 -5.13 17.54 19.66
CA LYS A 103 -4.42 16.32 19.27
C LYS A 103 -4.95 15.19 20.16
N VAL A 104 -5.73 14.28 19.59
CA VAL A 104 -6.09 13.02 20.25
C VAL A 104 -4.86 12.12 20.16
N THR A 105 -4.07 12.02 21.22
CA THR A 105 -3.04 10.99 21.37
C THR A 105 -3.74 9.70 21.75
N ILE A 106 -3.86 8.77 20.80
CA ILE A 106 -4.29 7.41 21.11
C ILE A 106 -3.10 6.72 21.78
N ASP A 107 -3.16 6.57 23.10
CA ASP A 107 -2.15 5.83 23.87
C ASP A 107 -2.45 4.32 23.74
N TRP A 108 -1.47 3.56 23.24
CA TRP A 108 -1.61 2.14 22.96
C TRP A 108 -0.80 1.27 23.94
N PRO A 109 -1.30 0.10 24.38
CA PRO A 109 -0.61 -0.72 25.38
C PRO A 109 0.65 -1.41 24.82
N PHE A 110 1.45 -1.98 25.73
CA PHE A 110 2.61 -2.82 25.40
C PHE A 110 2.21 -3.96 24.44
N PRO A 111 2.97 -4.22 23.36
CA PRO A 111 2.50 -5.06 22.26
C PRO A 111 2.47 -6.57 22.54
N PHE A 112 3.07 -7.03 23.64
CA PHE A 112 3.12 -8.47 23.98
C PHE A 112 2.29 -8.81 25.21
N SER A 113 1.67 -9.98 25.21
CA SER A 113 0.90 -10.52 26.34
C SER A 113 0.98 -12.04 26.35
N GLU A 114 1.04 -12.64 27.55
CA GLU A 114 1.06 -14.10 27.70
C GLU A 114 -0.22 -14.72 27.09
N GLY A 115 -0.07 -15.81 26.32
CA GLY A 115 -1.17 -16.56 25.72
C GLY A 115 -1.86 -15.88 24.52
N LYS A 116 -1.33 -14.78 23.98
CA LYS A 116 -1.87 -14.11 22.79
C LYS A 116 -0.97 -14.32 21.56
N LEU A 117 -1.61 -14.53 20.41
CA LEU A 117 -0.95 -14.52 19.11
C LEU A 117 -0.54 -13.10 18.74
N PHE A 118 0.62 -12.97 18.09
CA PHE A 118 1.10 -11.74 17.47
C PHE A 118 1.88 -12.06 16.20
N VAL A 119 1.96 -11.10 15.29
CA VAL A 119 2.84 -11.13 14.13
C VAL A 119 3.99 -10.17 14.36
N LEU A 120 5.21 -10.69 14.46
CA LEU A 120 6.43 -9.90 14.55
C LEU A 120 7.06 -9.77 13.16
N SER A 121 7.17 -8.54 12.67
CA SER A 121 7.86 -8.23 11.42
C SER A 121 9.14 -7.47 11.73
N ILE A 122 10.27 -7.97 11.23
CA ILE A 122 11.57 -7.28 11.25
C ILE A 122 11.87 -6.92 9.79
N SER A 123 11.98 -5.62 9.49
CA SER A 123 12.40 -5.13 8.18
C SER A 123 13.76 -4.44 8.28
N ALA A 124 14.56 -4.59 7.23
CA ALA A 124 15.82 -3.89 7.07
C ALA A 124 15.58 -2.63 6.22
N GLY A 125 15.78 -1.45 6.82
CA GLY A 125 15.76 -0.14 6.18
C GLY A 125 17.14 0.28 5.67
N LEU A 126 17.31 1.56 5.35
CA LEU A 126 18.59 2.11 4.90
C LEU A 126 19.53 2.37 6.08
N GLU A 127 18.97 2.81 7.22
CA GLU A 127 19.72 3.20 8.42
C GLU A 127 19.64 2.17 9.54
N GLY A 128 18.68 1.25 9.52
CA GLY A 128 18.62 0.19 10.52
C GLY A 128 17.51 -0.85 10.37
N TYR A 129 17.29 -1.59 11.45
CA TYR A 129 16.22 -2.57 11.57
C TYR A 129 14.97 -1.96 12.18
N HIS A 130 13.80 -2.33 11.68
CA HIS A 130 12.52 -1.86 12.19
C HIS A 130 11.65 -3.02 12.62
N VAL A 131 11.09 -2.91 13.82
CA VAL A 131 10.26 -3.95 14.42
C VAL A 131 8.82 -3.46 14.48
N SER A 132 7.94 -4.23 13.85
CA SER A 132 6.49 -4.05 13.94
C SER A 132 5.83 -5.26 14.57
N VAL A 133 4.81 -5.01 15.38
CA VAL A 133 3.96 -6.06 15.98
C VAL A 133 2.52 -5.82 15.50
N ASP A 134 1.91 -6.84 14.91
CA ASP A 134 0.55 -6.79 14.33
C ASP A 134 0.35 -5.63 13.34
N GLY A 135 1.37 -5.36 12.53
CA GLY A 135 1.38 -4.30 11.52
C GLY A 135 1.61 -2.90 12.07
N ARG A 136 1.86 -2.74 13.38
CA ARG A 136 2.19 -1.47 14.01
C ARG A 136 3.68 -1.41 14.36
N HIS A 137 4.34 -0.34 13.96
CA HIS A 137 5.72 -0.05 14.36
C HIS A 137 5.85 0.10 15.89
N VAL A 138 6.88 -0.52 16.46
CA VAL A 138 7.14 -0.54 17.91
C VAL A 138 8.50 0.09 18.25
N THR A 139 9.53 -0.25 17.49
CA THR A 139 10.90 0.19 17.76
C THR A 139 11.75 0.08 16.51
N SER A 140 12.74 0.95 16.40
CA SER A 140 13.76 0.91 15.37
C SER A 140 15.16 0.91 15.98
N PHE A 141 16.07 0.18 15.37
CA PHE A 141 17.44 0.00 15.84
C PHE A 141 18.43 0.29 14.72
N PRO A 142 19.30 1.31 14.87
CA PRO A 142 20.22 1.68 13.82
C PRO A 142 21.25 0.57 13.56
N TYR A 143 21.70 0.44 12.32
CA TYR A 143 22.84 -0.41 12.01
C TYR A 143 24.06 0.04 12.82
N ARG A 144 24.84 -0.92 13.31
CA ARG A 144 26.07 -0.63 14.04
C ARG A 144 27.27 -0.76 13.14
N ALA A 145 28.21 0.17 13.30
CA ALA A 145 29.49 0.12 12.62
C ALA A 145 30.15 -1.25 12.81
N GLY A 146 30.55 -1.87 11.70
CA GLY A 146 31.13 -3.22 11.68
C GLY A 146 30.16 -4.35 11.35
N PHE A 147 28.87 -4.06 11.14
CA PHE A 147 27.87 -5.00 10.66
C PHE A 147 27.13 -4.45 9.44
N THR A 148 27.00 -5.27 8.42
CA THR A 148 26.18 -5.05 7.22
C THR A 148 24.95 -5.95 7.26
N LEU A 149 23.94 -5.65 6.43
CA LEU A 149 22.77 -6.51 6.30
C LEU A 149 23.14 -7.93 5.83
N GLU A 150 24.15 -8.03 4.96
CA GLU A 150 24.65 -9.30 4.40
C GLU A 150 25.26 -10.21 5.48
N ASP A 151 25.68 -9.64 6.61
CA ASP A 151 26.21 -10.42 7.73
C ASP A 151 25.11 -11.22 8.45
N ALA A 152 23.83 -10.86 8.31
CA ALA A 152 22.71 -11.61 8.89
C ALA A 152 22.40 -12.86 8.04
N THR A 153 22.97 -13.99 8.42
CA THR A 153 22.86 -15.28 7.68
C THR A 153 22.05 -16.34 8.41
N GLY A 154 21.71 -16.10 9.68
CA GLY A 154 20.90 -17.00 10.50
C GLY A 154 19.81 -16.24 11.27
N LEU A 155 18.74 -16.96 11.62
CA LEU A 155 17.69 -16.49 12.51
C LEU A 155 17.61 -17.44 13.71
N SER A 156 17.63 -16.89 14.92
CA SER A 156 17.46 -17.64 16.16
C SER A 156 16.30 -17.07 16.96
N LEU A 157 15.41 -17.94 17.45
CA LEU A 157 14.33 -17.60 18.36
C LEU A 157 14.47 -18.46 19.62
N THR A 158 14.56 -17.83 20.79
CA THR A 158 14.72 -18.53 22.08
C THR A 158 13.85 -17.90 23.17
N GLY A 159 13.68 -18.60 24.29
CA GLY A 159 12.85 -18.16 25.42
C GLY A 159 11.40 -18.63 25.33
N ASP A 160 10.50 -17.89 25.99
CA ASP A 160 9.09 -18.26 26.21
C ASP A 160 8.21 -17.84 25.02
N ILE A 161 8.50 -18.38 23.82
CA ILE A 161 7.72 -18.12 22.60
C ILE A 161 7.40 -19.42 21.86
N ASP A 162 6.13 -19.58 21.49
CA ASP A 162 5.67 -20.63 20.59
C ASP A 162 5.63 -20.10 19.15
N VAL A 163 6.53 -20.60 18.29
CA VAL A 163 6.65 -20.14 16.91
C VAL A 163 5.78 -20.97 15.98
N HIS A 164 4.76 -20.36 15.39
CA HIS A 164 3.88 -21.04 14.44
C HIS A 164 4.48 -21.13 13.03
N SER A 165 5.05 -20.04 12.53
CA SER A 165 5.63 -19.97 11.19
C SER A 165 6.63 -18.81 11.08
N VAL A 166 7.64 -18.96 10.23
CA VAL A 166 8.62 -17.93 9.90
C VAL A 166 8.70 -17.76 8.39
N PHE A 167 8.73 -16.52 7.93
CA PHE A 167 8.92 -16.18 6.52
C PHE A 167 10.04 -15.16 6.40
N ALA A 168 10.93 -15.35 5.42
CA ALA A 168 11.97 -14.38 5.07
C ALA A 168 11.84 -14.06 3.57
N ALA A 169 11.76 -12.78 3.24
CA ALA A 169 11.69 -12.29 1.87
C ALA A 169 12.42 -10.95 1.77
N SER A 170 13.08 -10.70 0.64
CA SER A 170 13.59 -9.38 0.29
C SER A 170 12.51 -8.56 -0.41
N LEU A 171 12.48 -7.24 -0.18
CA LEU A 171 11.86 -6.33 -1.17
C LEU A 171 12.68 -6.45 -2.47
N PRO A 172 12.08 -6.63 -3.66
CA PRO A 172 12.86 -6.85 -4.88
C PRO A 172 13.67 -5.60 -5.25
N SER A 173 14.99 -5.66 -5.16
CA SER A 173 15.93 -4.61 -5.62
C SER A 173 16.20 -4.67 -7.13
N SER A 174 15.68 -5.70 -7.80
CA SER A 174 15.71 -5.87 -9.25
C SER A 174 14.34 -6.34 -9.70
N HIS A 175 13.93 -5.93 -10.91
CA HIS A 175 12.71 -6.41 -11.54
C HIS A 175 12.61 -7.93 -11.35
N PRO A 176 11.53 -8.45 -10.75
CA PRO A 176 11.27 -9.88 -10.84
C PRO A 176 11.29 -10.21 -12.32
N SER A 177 12.22 -11.08 -12.72
CA SER A 177 12.37 -11.57 -14.08
C SER A 177 11.14 -12.42 -14.41
N PHE A 178 10.05 -11.74 -14.72
CA PHE A 178 8.88 -12.34 -15.28
C PHE A 178 9.21 -12.66 -16.73
N ALA A 179 9.53 -13.92 -17.01
CA ALA A 179 9.20 -14.44 -18.32
C ALA A 179 7.69 -14.19 -18.51
N PRO A 180 7.25 -13.33 -19.45
CA PRO A 180 5.84 -12.91 -19.56
C PRO A 180 4.89 -14.10 -19.78
N GLN A 181 5.43 -15.24 -20.19
CA GLN A 181 4.69 -16.44 -20.54
C GLN A 181 4.64 -17.53 -19.47
N ARG A 182 5.34 -17.42 -18.32
CA ARG A 182 5.52 -18.58 -17.42
C ARG A 182 5.04 -18.50 -15.96
N HIS A 183 4.54 -17.36 -15.48
CA HIS A 183 4.03 -17.29 -14.09
C HIS A 183 2.60 -16.76 -13.93
N LEU A 184 1.91 -16.50 -15.04
CA LEU A 184 0.45 -16.62 -15.06
C LEU A 184 0.11 -18.12 -15.10
N GLU A 185 0.31 -18.84 -14.00
CA GLU A 185 -0.27 -20.18 -13.78
C GLU A 185 -1.80 -20.05 -13.62
N PHE A 186 -2.45 -19.51 -14.65
CA PHE A 186 -3.87 -19.64 -14.82
C PHE A 186 -4.13 -21.07 -15.29
N SER A 187 -4.56 -21.93 -14.38
CA SER A 187 -5.57 -22.88 -14.81
C SER A 187 -6.65 -22.09 -15.55
N THR A 188 -7.00 -22.53 -16.76
CA THR A 188 -8.08 -21.94 -17.58
C THR A 188 -9.39 -21.79 -16.80
N ARG A 189 -9.55 -22.55 -15.71
CA ARG A 189 -10.64 -22.46 -14.74
C ARG A 189 -10.77 -21.10 -14.03
N TRP A 190 -9.66 -20.38 -13.83
CA TRP A 190 -9.64 -19.11 -13.08
C TRP A 190 -9.44 -17.88 -13.97
N ARG A 191 -9.38 -18.06 -15.31
CA ARG A 191 -9.47 -16.92 -16.22
C ARG A 191 -10.91 -16.45 -16.25
N ALA A 192 -11.12 -15.14 -16.08
CA ALA A 192 -12.40 -14.53 -16.37
C ALA A 192 -12.86 -14.96 -17.78
N GLN A 193 -14.15 -15.27 -17.93
CA GLN A 193 -14.64 -15.85 -19.18
C GLN A 193 -14.33 -14.94 -20.38
N PRO A 194 -13.91 -15.51 -21.53
CA PRO A 194 -13.70 -14.76 -22.76
C PRO A 194 -14.96 -13.96 -23.09
N LEU A 195 -14.77 -12.68 -23.39
CA LEU A 195 -15.87 -11.80 -23.77
C LEU A 195 -16.26 -12.10 -25.22
N HIS A 196 -17.56 -12.06 -25.52
CA HIS A 196 -18.02 -12.17 -26.90
C HIS A 196 -17.52 -10.95 -27.70
N ASP A 197 -17.24 -11.17 -29.00
CA ASP A 197 -16.52 -10.31 -29.96
C ASP A 197 -17.28 -9.00 -30.34
N SER A 198 -17.87 -8.33 -29.36
CA SER A 198 -18.47 -7.00 -29.48
C SER A 198 -17.44 -5.95 -29.10
N GLY A 199 -17.20 -4.95 -29.96
CA GLY A 199 -16.22 -3.89 -29.72
C GLY A 199 -16.44 -3.17 -28.39
N ILE A 200 -15.68 -3.56 -27.37
CA ILE A 200 -15.77 -3.01 -26.01
C ILE A 200 -15.20 -1.59 -26.04
N GLU A 201 -16.01 -0.63 -25.65
CA GLU A 201 -15.62 0.77 -25.71
C GLU A 201 -14.79 1.16 -24.50
N LEU A 202 -15.19 0.72 -23.29
CA LEU A 202 -14.47 1.01 -22.05
C LEU A 202 -14.23 -0.26 -21.25
N PHE A 203 -12.97 -0.52 -20.91
CA PHE A 203 -12.58 -1.47 -19.90
C PHE A 203 -12.28 -0.74 -18.58
N ILE A 204 -12.81 -1.24 -17.46
CA ILE A 204 -12.56 -0.72 -16.11
C ILE A 204 -11.85 -1.81 -15.30
N GLY A 205 -10.56 -1.61 -15.04
CA GLY A 205 -9.80 -2.39 -14.07
C GLY A 205 -9.96 -1.79 -12.68
N VAL A 206 -10.49 -2.58 -11.74
CA VAL A 206 -10.72 -2.17 -10.35
C VAL A 206 -9.65 -2.79 -9.46
N LEU A 207 -8.78 -1.98 -8.85
CA LEU A 207 -7.83 -2.44 -7.86
C LEU A 207 -8.57 -2.90 -6.60
N SER A 208 -8.24 -4.09 -6.10
CA SER A 208 -8.82 -4.65 -4.88
C SER A 208 -7.82 -5.56 -4.15
N ALA A 209 -8.16 -5.97 -2.93
CA ALA A 209 -7.34 -6.82 -2.06
C ALA A 209 -8.05 -8.13 -1.70
N GLY A 210 -7.31 -9.18 -1.36
CA GLY A 210 -7.87 -10.53 -1.14
C GLY A 210 -9.03 -10.56 -0.12
N ASN A 211 -8.96 -9.76 0.93
CA ASN A 211 -9.95 -9.65 2.00
C ASN A 211 -11.08 -8.64 1.74
N HIS A 212 -11.10 -7.92 0.61
CA HIS A 212 -12.09 -6.89 0.29
C HIS A 212 -13.37 -7.45 -0.36
N PHE A 213 -13.90 -8.55 0.17
CA PHE A 213 -15.11 -9.18 -0.37
C PHE A 213 -16.32 -8.23 -0.29
N ALA A 214 -16.45 -7.46 0.80
CA ALA A 214 -17.60 -6.59 1.02
C ALA A 214 -17.62 -5.40 0.04
N GLU A 215 -16.45 -4.84 -0.24
CA GLU A 215 -16.20 -3.75 -1.18
C GLU A 215 -16.56 -4.21 -2.59
N ARG A 216 -15.99 -5.35 -3.04
CA ARG A 216 -16.33 -5.95 -4.33
C ARG A 216 -17.82 -6.25 -4.45
N MET A 217 -18.44 -6.80 -3.40
CA MET A 217 -19.88 -7.06 -3.41
C MET A 217 -20.73 -5.79 -3.49
N ALA A 218 -20.29 -4.70 -2.85
CA ALA A 218 -20.97 -3.41 -2.95
C ALA A 218 -20.86 -2.85 -4.36
N VAL A 219 -19.67 -2.90 -4.98
CA VAL A 219 -19.44 -2.53 -6.38
C VAL A 219 -20.33 -3.36 -7.31
N ARG A 220 -20.36 -4.69 -7.16
CA ARG A 220 -21.23 -5.60 -7.91
C ARG A 220 -22.70 -5.23 -7.79
N LYS A 221 -23.19 -4.90 -6.58
CA LYS A 221 -24.60 -4.58 -6.31
C LYS A 221 -24.99 -3.13 -6.65
N SER A 222 -24.02 -2.29 -7.00
CA SER A 222 -24.20 -0.86 -7.28
C SER A 222 -23.90 -0.54 -8.75
N TRP A 223 -22.86 0.23 -9.03
CA TRP A 223 -22.58 0.77 -10.36
C TRP A 223 -22.24 -0.30 -11.41
N MET A 224 -21.77 -1.50 -11.01
CA MET A 224 -21.65 -2.62 -11.95
C MET A 224 -23.01 -3.10 -12.49
N GLN A 225 -24.13 -2.70 -11.88
CA GLN A 225 -25.47 -2.99 -12.39
C GLN A 225 -25.91 -2.04 -13.51
N HIS A 226 -25.07 -1.08 -13.90
CA HIS A 226 -25.38 -0.12 -14.94
C HIS A 226 -25.62 -0.80 -16.31
N ARG A 227 -26.57 -0.25 -17.08
CA ARG A 227 -27.01 -0.83 -18.36
C ARG A 227 -25.87 -1.07 -19.36
N LEU A 228 -24.88 -0.18 -19.39
CA LEU A 228 -23.73 -0.28 -20.31
C LEU A 228 -22.81 -1.45 -19.97
N ILE A 229 -22.73 -1.84 -18.69
CA ILE A 229 -21.99 -3.03 -18.25
C ILE A 229 -22.80 -4.28 -18.60
N LYS A 230 -24.10 -4.27 -18.30
CA LYS A 230 -25.00 -5.38 -18.62
C LYS A 230 -25.12 -5.66 -20.12
N SER A 231 -25.00 -4.63 -20.96
CA SER A 231 -25.05 -4.76 -22.42
C SER A 231 -23.71 -5.11 -23.06
N GLY A 232 -22.61 -5.18 -22.30
CA GLY A 232 -21.27 -5.51 -22.81
C GLY A 232 -20.52 -4.36 -23.49
N VAL A 233 -21.06 -3.13 -23.49
CA VAL A 233 -20.36 -1.94 -24.02
C VAL A 233 -19.18 -1.56 -23.12
N VAL A 234 -19.36 -1.75 -21.80
CA VAL A 234 -18.36 -1.54 -20.77
C VAL A 234 -18.10 -2.85 -20.06
N VAL A 235 -16.84 -3.16 -19.77
CA VAL A 235 -16.48 -4.35 -18.98
C VAL A 235 -15.68 -3.93 -17.77
N ALA A 236 -16.08 -4.42 -16.59
CA ALA A 236 -15.36 -4.21 -15.35
C ALA A 236 -14.81 -5.53 -14.80
N ARG A 237 -13.58 -5.52 -14.28
CA ARG A 237 -12.92 -6.65 -13.62
C ARG A 237 -12.13 -6.19 -12.40
N PHE A 238 -12.13 -6.99 -11.35
CA PHE A 238 -11.32 -6.76 -10.15
C PHE A 238 -9.93 -7.37 -10.33
N PHE A 239 -8.87 -6.62 -9.99
CA PHE A 239 -7.50 -7.10 -10.00
C PHE A 239 -7.03 -7.30 -8.57
N VAL A 240 -6.82 -8.56 -8.20
CA VAL A 240 -6.55 -8.96 -6.81
C VAL A 240 -5.26 -9.76 -6.74
N ALA A 241 -4.33 -9.33 -5.90
CA ALA A 241 -3.09 -10.07 -5.62
C ALA A 241 -3.33 -11.15 -4.56
N LEU A 242 -2.43 -12.13 -4.47
CA LEU A 242 -2.51 -13.17 -3.45
C LEU A 242 -2.21 -12.57 -2.07
N HIS A 243 -2.98 -12.97 -1.06
CA HIS A 243 -2.74 -12.63 0.34
C HIS A 243 -1.72 -13.60 0.97
N ALA A 244 -0.96 -13.15 1.97
CA ALA A 244 -0.09 -14.02 2.77
C ALA A 244 -0.83 -15.18 3.48
N ARG A 245 -2.13 -15.02 3.75
CA ARG A 245 -2.98 -16.00 4.44
C ARG A 245 -3.64 -16.89 3.39
N GLN A 246 -3.36 -18.19 3.46
CA GLN A 246 -3.87 -19.15 2.49
C GLN A 246 -5.40 -19.30 2.55
N GLU A 247 -6.02 -19.09 3.71
CA GLU A 247 -7.48 -19.16 3.86
C GLU A 247 -8.17 -18.06 3.04
N ILE A 248 -7.59 -16.86 3.03
CA ILE A 248 -8.10 -15.74 2.22
C ILE A 248 -7.96 -16.06 0.75
N ASN A 249 -6.84 -16.64 0.32
CA ASN A 249 -6.66 -17.05 -1.07
C ASN A 249 -7.65 -18.17 -1.47
N ALA A 250 -7.98 -19.08 -0.54
CA ALA A 250 -8.97 -20.12 -0.79
C ALA A 250 -10.38 -19.53 -1.00
N GLU A 251 -10.80 -18.58 -0.16
CA GLU A 251 -12.07 -17.88 -0.32
C GLU A 251 -12.09 -16.99 -1.57
N LEU A 252 -11.00 -16.27 -1.86
CA LEU A 252 -10.86 -15.47 -3.08
C LEU A 252 -10.99 -16.33 -4.33
N LYS A 253 -10.40 -17.54 -4.34
CA LYS A 253 -10.53 -18.48 -5.46
C LYS A 253 -11.99 -18.92 -5.63
N LYS A 254 -12.68 -19.29 -4.54
CA LYS A 254 -14.12 -19.63 -4.60
C LYS A 254 -14.95 -18.47 -5.14
N GLU A 255 -14.67 -17.25 -4.71
CA GLU A 255 -15.33 -16.04 -5.22
C GLU A 255 -15.06 -15.84 -6.71
N ALA A 256 -13.81 -15.97 -7.14
CA ALA A 256 -13.41 -15.81 -8.54
C ALA A 256 -14.10 -16.83 -9.46
N GLU A 257 -14.23 -18.09 -9.01
CA GLU A 257 -14.98 -19.13 -9.75
C GLU A 257 -16.49 -18.85 -9.76
N PHE A 258 -17.05 -18.32 -8.68
CA PHE A 258 -18.48 -18.04 -8.61
C PHE A 258 -18.91 -16.84 -9.47
N PHE A 259 -18.16 -15.73 -9.41
CA PHE A 259 -18.54 -14.48 -10.09
C PHE A 259 -17.90 -14.29 -11.47
N GLY A 260 -16.73 -14.91 -11.74
CA GLY A 260 -16.05 -14.82 -13.03
C GLY A 260 -15.55 -13.42 -13.40
N ASP A 261 -15.51 -12.48 -12.44
CA ASP A 261 -15.16 -11.08 -12.64
C ASP A 261 -13.86 -10.65 -11.94
N ILE A 262 -13.11 -11.61 -11.39
CA ILE A 262 -11.82 -11.40 -10.72
C ILE A 262 -10.68 -11.90 -11.61
N VAL A 263 -9.67 -11.06 -11.78
CA VAL A 263 -8.35 -11.39 -12.32
C VAL A 263 -7.39 -11.48 -11.14
N ILE A 264 -6.95 -12.71 -10.82
CA ILE A 264 -5.95 -12.92 -9.77
C ILE A 264 -4.55 -12.74 -10.38
N VAL A 265 -3.76 -11.83 -9.82
CA VAL A 265 -2.38 -11.60 -10.23
C VAL A 265 -1.41 -12.38 -9.33
N PRO A 266 -0.34 -13.00 -9.89
CA PRO A 266 0.44 -14.04 -9.22
C PRO A 266 1.57 -13.48 -8.33
N TYR A 267 1.30 -12.41 -7.57
CA TYR A 267 2.24 -11.85 -6.61
C TYR A 267 1.54 -11.54 -5.29
N LEU A 268 2.34 -11.34 -4.23
CA LEU A 268 1.84 -11.05 -2.90
C LEU A 268 1.28 -9.63 -2.86
N ASP A 269 0.15 -9.44 -2.18
CA ASP A 269 -0.47 -8.13 -1.99
C ASP A 269 0.40 -7.28 -1.05
N ASN A 270 1.15 -6.35 -1.65
CA ASN A 270 1.99 -5.37 -0.97
C ASN A 270 1.77 -4.01 -1.64
N TYR A 271 1.77 -2.94 -0.85
CA TYR A 271 1.60 -1.57 -1.32
C TYR A 271 2.58 -1.23 -2.45
N ASP A 272 3.84 -1.63 -2.31
CA ASP A 272 4.88 -1.36 -3.32
C ASP A 272 4.67 -2.09 -4.64
N LEU A 273 3.83 -3.15 -4.65
CA LEU A 273 3.52 -3.96 -5.82
C LEU A 273 2.18 -3.57 -6.46
N VAL A 274 1.49 -2.56 -5.93
CA VAL A 274 0.23 -2.05 -6.50
C VAL A 274 0.43 -1.58 -7.95
N VAL A 275 1.59 -0.99 -8.26
CA VAL A 275 1.95 -0.57 -9.63
C VAL A 275 1.88 -1.73 -10.64
N LEU A 276 2.20 -2.96 -10.23
CA LEU A 276 2.10 -4.14 -11.10
C LEU A 276 0.65 -4.51 -11.41
N LYS A 277 -0.30 -4.19 -10.52
CA LYS A 277 -1.74 -4.40 -10.80
C LYS A 277 -2.19 -3.44 -11.90
N THR A 278 -1.68 -2.21 -11.88
CA THR A 278 -1.94 -1.21 -12.93
C THR A 278 -1.40 -1.66 -14.29
N VAL A 279 -0.19 -2.24 -14.34
CA VAL A 279 0.33 -2.84 -15.58
C VAL A 279 -0.57 -3.99 -16.06
N ALA A 280 -1.01 -4.87 -15.15
CA ALA A 280 -1.92 -5.96 -15.48
C ALA A 280 -3.29 -5.46 -16.00
N ILE A 281 -3.79 -4.32 -15.49
CA ILE A 281 -4.99 -3.66 -16.01
C ILE A 281 -4.76 -3.21 -17.46
N CYS A 282 -3.64 -2.56 -17.76
CA CYS A 282 -3.29 -2.17 -19.13
C CYS A 282 -3.19 -3.39 -20.05
N GLU A 283 -2.47 -4.43 -19.63
CA GLU A 283 -2.31 -5.67 -20.39
C GLU A 283 -3.65 -6.34 -20.68
N TYR A 284 -4.50 -6.51 -19.66
CA TYR A 284 -5.81 -7.12 -19.83
C TYR A 284 -6.70 -6.28 -20.75
N GLY A 285 -6.70 -4.95 -20.60
CA GLY A 285 -7.44 -4.04 -21.45
C GLY A 285 -7.04 -4.09 -22.92
N VAL A 286 -5.75 -4.26 -23.21
CA VAL A 286 -5.20 -4.29 -24.57
C VAL A 286 -5.27 -5.68 -25.19
N HIS A 287 -4.80 -6.72 -24.50
CA HIS A 287 -4.63 -8.07 -25.06
C HIS A 287 -5.84 -8.98 -24.87
N THR A 288 -6.59 -8.82 -23.77
CA THR A 288 -7.73 -9.70 -23.47
C THR A 288 -9.06 -9.09 -23.89
N VAL A 289 -9.24 -7.79 -23.64
CA VAL A 289 -10.49 -7.07 -23.91
C VAL A 289 -10.43 -6.35 -25.25
N SER A 290 -9.24 -5.92 -25.69
CA SER A 290 -9.04 -5.05 -26.86
C SER A 290 -9.94 -3.81 -26.82
N ALA A 291 -10.05 -3.17 -25.63
CA ALA A 291 -10.93 -2.04 -25.42
C ALA A 291 -10.40 -0.76 -26.09
N LYS A 292 -11.32 0.12 -26.52
CA LYS A 292 -10.99 1.46 -27.06
C LYS A 292 -10.38 2.36 -25.98
N TYR A 293 -10.90 2.27 -24.76
CA TYR A 293 -10.47 3.01 -23.59
C TYR A 293 -10.21 2.08 -22.41
N VAL A 294 -9.19 2.38 -21.61
CA VAL A 294 -8.85 1.66 -20.38
C VAL A 294 -8.95 2.62 -19.21
N MET A 295 -9.75 2.26 -18.20
CA MET A 295 -9.87 2.99 -16.95
C MET A 295 -9.31 2.15 -15.80
N LYS A 296 -8.58 2.81 -14.91
CA LYS A 296 -8.27 2.32 -13.56
C LYS A 296 -9.27 2.93 -12.58
N GLY A 297 -9.75 2.14 -11.63
CA GLY A 297 -10.46 2.60 -10.44
C GLY A 297 -10.14 1.73 -9.22
N ASP A 298 -10.64 2.11 -8.05
CA ASP A 298 -10.43 1.37 -6.79
C ASP A 298 -11.75 0.79 -6.27
N ASP A 299 -11.69 -0.24 -5.43
CA ASP A 299 -12.89 -0.94 -4.91
C ASP A 299 -13.72 -0.12 -3.91
N ASP A 300 -13.18 0.99 -3.42
CA ASP A 300 -13.85 2.02 -2.64
C ASP A 300 -14.26 3.26 -3.47
N THR A 301 -14.21 3.15 -4.79
CA THR A 301 -14.66 4.20 -5.73
C THR A 301 -16.03 3.87 -6.32
N PHE A 302 -16.98 4.80 -6.19
CA PHE A 302 -18.22 4.77 -6.96
C PHE A 302 -18.02 5.43 -8.32
N VAL A 303 -18.32 4.71 -9.40
CA VAL A 303 -18.14 5.18 -10.78
C VAL A 303 -19.50 5.44 -11.45
N ARG A 304 -19.71 6.66 -11.97
CA ARG A 304 -20.82 6.92 -12.90
C ARG A 304 -20.40 6.53 -14.31
N VAL A 305 -20.69 5.28 -14.65
CA VAL A 305 -20.24 4.63 -15.88
C VAL A 305 -20.61 5.42 -17.13
N ASP A 306 -21.81 6.00 -17.19
CA ASP A 306 -22.28 6.86 -18.28
C ASP A 306 -21.48 8.16 -18.38
N ALA A 307 -21.30 8.88 -17.26
CA ALA A 307 -20.58 10.14 -17.25
C ALA A 307 -19.10 9.95 -17.64
N VAL A 308 -18.46 8.91 -17.12
CA VAL A 308 -17.04 8.61 -17.39
C VAL A 308 -16.81 8.26 -18.87
N ILE A 309 -17.63 7.39 -19.46
CA ILE A 309 -17.48 7.04 -20.89
C ILE A 309 -17.78 8.24 -21.79
N ASP A 310 -18.73 9.08 -21.41
CA ASP A 310 -19.07 10.28 -22.18
C ASP A 310 -17.94 11.32 -22.15
N GLU A 311 -17.14 11.42 -21.08
CA GLU A 311 -15.92 12.24 -21.09
C GLU A 311 -14.89 11.71 -22.09
N ALA A 312 -14.69 10.39 -22.18
CA ALA A 312 -13.80 9.80 -23.16
C ALA A 312 -14.27 10.05 -24.61
N ARG A 313 -15.58 10.03 -24.85
CA ARG A 313 -16.20 10.29 -26.17
C ARG A 313 -16.09 11.74 -26.64
N LYS A 314 -15.87 12.69 -25.74
CA LYS A 314 -15.65 14.11 -26.12
C LYS A 314 -14.31 14.30 -26.82
N VAL A 315 -13.35 13.40 -26.59
CA VAL A 315 -12.05 13.47 -27.24
C VAL A 315 -12.17 12.91 -28.66
N PRO A 316 -11.69 13.63 -29.70
CA PRO A 316 -11.75 13.16 -31.08
C PRO A 316 -11.05 11.80 -31.28
N ASP A 317 -11.60 10.98 -32.18
CA ASP A 317 -11.01 9.70 -32.53
C ASP A 317 -9.58 9.86 -33.06
N GLY A 318 -8.68 8.97 -32.64
CA GLY A 318 -7.26 8.99 -33.01
C GLY A 318 -6.37 9.86 -32.11
N THR A 319 -6.96 10.71 -31.26
CA THR A 319 -6.22 11.47 -30.24
C THR A 319 -5.88 10.57 -29.05
N SER A 320 -4.61 10.57 -28.65
CA SER A 320 -4.17 9.95 -27.40
C SER A 320 -4.55 10.82 -26.23
N PHE A 321 -5.11 10.25 -25.16
CA PHE A 321 -5.59 11.07 -24.04
C PHE A 321 -5.40 10.44 -22.67
N TYR A 322 -5.35 11.32 -21.67
CA TYR A 322 -5.35 10.97 -20.26
C TYR A 322 -6.34 11.85 -19.50
N ILE A 323 -7.42 11.25 -19.00
CA ILE A 323 -8.54 11.96 -18.37
C ILE A 323 -8.61 11.58 -16.90
N GLY A 324 -8.72 12.58 -16.02
CA GLY A 324 -8.88 12.35 -14.58
C GLY A 324 -8.77 13.65 -13.77
N ASN A 325 -8.58 13.53 -12.47
CA ASN A 325 -8.21 14.67 -11.64
C ASN A 325 -6.69 14.82 -11.65
N ILE A 326 -6.16 15.54 -12.65
CA ILE A 326 -4.72 15.70 -12.88
C ILE A 326 -4.09 16.65 -11.85
N ASN A 327 -3.10 16.17 -11.13
CA ASN A 327 -2.18 16.99 -10.35
C ASN A 327 -1.08 17.52 -11.26
N TYR A 328 -0.89 18.84 -11.24
CA TYR A 328 0.21 19.51 -11.91
C TYR A 328 1.18 20.05 -10.85
N TYR A 329 2.49 19.88 -11.08
CA TYR A 329 3.55 20.41 -10.20
C TYR A 329 3.43 19.93 -8.74
N HIS A 330 2.96 18.68 -8.55
CA HIS A 330 2.87 18.11 -7.21
C HIS A 330 4.26 17.70 -6.74
N LYS A 331 4.63 18.18 -5.55
CA LYS A 331 5.92 17.88 -4.94
C LYS A 331 5.85 16.60 -4.12
N PRO A 332 6.84 15.70 -4.23
CA PRO A 332 6.99 14.59 -3.30
C PRO A 332 6.93 15.07 -1.85
N LEU A 333 6.04 14.48 -1.05
CA LEU A 333 6.08 14.69 0.38
C LEU A 333 7.40 14.10 0.88
N ARG A 334 8.20 14.88 1.61
CA ARG A 334 9.47 14.39 2.18
C ARG A 334 9.32 13.83 3.60
N TYR A 335 8.10 13.86 4.14
CA TYR A 335 7.77 13.37 5.48
C TYR A 335 6.33 12.85 5.53
N GLY A 336 6.03 12.04 6.54
CA GLY A 336 4.70 11.45 6.75
C GLY A 336 4.50 10.12 6.02
N LYS A 337 3.25 9.63 6.01
CA LYS A 337 2.90 8.29 5.51
C LYS A 337 3.33 8.05 4.05
N TRP A 338 3.26 9.10 3.24
CA TRP A 338 3.55 9.05 1.80
C TRP A 338 4.91 9.70 1.47
N ALA A 339 5.85 9.65 2.43
CA ALA A 339 7.17 10.22 2.25
C ALA A 339 7.93 9.53 1.11
N VAL A 340 8.61 10.34 0.32
CA VAL A 340 9.49 9.91 -0.77
C VAL A 340 10.81 10.62 -0.60
N THR A 341 11.87 9.84 -0.40
CA THR A 341 13.20 10.40 -0.15
C THR A 341 13.81 10.99 -1.41
N TYR A 342 14.89 11.77 -1.28
CA TYR A 342 15.60 12.31 -2.44
C TYR A 342 16.34 11.21 -3.22
N GLU A 343 16.67 10.09 -2.56
CA GLU A 343 17.19 8.89 -3.21
C GLU A 343 16.13 8.20 -4.07
N GLU A 344 14.88 8.13 -3.59
CA GLU A 344 13.77 7.55 -4.34
C GLU A 344 13.32 8.45 -5.50
N TRP A 345 13.29 9.77 -5.28
CA TRP A 345 12.88 10.77 -6.26
C TRP A 345 13.72 12.06 -6.11
N PRO A 346 14.80 12.20 -6.89
CA PRO A 346 15.72 13.33 -6.77
C PRO A 346 15.13 14.64 -7.30
N GLU A 347 14.16 14.58 -8.21
CA GLU A 347 13.52 15.76 -8.78
C GLU A 347 12.59 16.46 -7.75
N GLU A 348 12.28 17.74 -8.00
CA GLU A 348 11.46 18.52 -7.07
C GLU A 348 9.96 18.31 -7.25
N ASP A 349 9.54 17.92 -8.45
CA ASP A 349 8.15 17.76 -8.84
C ASP A 349 7.95 16.37 -9.48
N TYR A 350 6.75 15.80 -9.30
CA TYR A 350 6.29 14.68 -10.10
C TYR A 350 5.81 15.15 -11.49
N PRO A 351 5.85 14.28 -12.51
CA PRO A 351 5.20 14.56 -13.78
C PRO A 351 3.68 14.66 -13.59
N PRO A 352 2.94 15.30 -14.52
CA PRO A 352 1.49 15.38 -14.43
C PRO A 352 0.83 14.00 -14.33
N TYR A 353 0.04 13.78 -13.28
CA TYR A 353 -0.61 12.49 -13.03
C TYR A 353 -2.03 12.63 -12.51
N ALA A 354 -2.92 11.70 -12.85
CA ALA A 354 -4.28 11.68 -12.33
C ALA A 354 -4.32 11.03 -10.94
N ASN A 355 -5.07 11.62 -10.00
CA ASN A 355 -5.24 11.08 -8.66
C ASN A 355 -5.89 9.67 -8.63
N GLY A 356 -5.70 8.99 -7.50
CA GLY A 356 -6.21 7.64 -7.17
C GLY A 356 -7.68 7.27 -7.51
N PRO A 357 -8.70 8.16 -7.38
CA PRO A 357 -10.13 7.84 -7.64
C PRO A 357 -10.46 7.25 -9.01
N GLY A 358 -9.51 7.30 -9.93
CA GLY A 358 -9.61 6.69 -11.23
C GLY A 358 -9.35 7.67 -12.35
N TYR A 359 -8.94 7.10 -13.48
CA TYR A 359 -8.54 7.82 -14.66
C TYR A 359 -8.74 6.96 -15.90
N ILE A 360 -8.87 7.60 -17.05
CA ILE A 360 -9.12 6.96 -18.35
C ILE A 360 -7.94 7.25 -19.28
N LEU A 361 -7.49 6.21 -19.97
CA LEU A 361 -6.43 6.22 -20.97
C LEU A 361 -6.99 5.78 -22.32
N SER A 362 -6.47 6.36 -23.40
CA SER A 362 -6.64 5.79 -24.74
C SER A 362 -5.85 4.46 -24.87
N SER A 363 -6.38 3.53 -25.67
CA SER A 363 -5.79 2.19 -25.85
C SER A 363 -4.34 2.18 -26.35
N ASP A 364 -3.91 3.20 -27.09
CA ASP A 364 -2.54 3.33 -27.58
C ASP A 364 -1.53 3.65 -26.46
N ILE A 365 -1.90 4.47 -25.48
CA ILE A 365 -1.10 4.70 -24.28
C ILE A 365 -0.98 3.40 -23.47
N ALA A 366 -2.10 2.70 -23.26
CA ALA A 366 -2.09 1.42 -22.55
C ALA A 366 -1.19 0.38 -23.27
N ARG A 367 -1.24 0.31 -24.60
CA ARG A 367 -0.39 -0.57 -25.41
C ARG A 367 1.09 -0.21 -25.33
N TYR A 368 1.40 1.09 -25.31
CA TYR A 368 2.77 1.56 -25.10
C TYR A 368 3.32 1.11 -23.74
N ILE A 369 2.54 1.29 -22.66
CA ILE A 369 2.93 0.86 -21.31
C ILE A 369 3.24 -0.63 -21.28
N VAL A 370 2.37 -1.46 -21.87
CA VAL A 370 2.56 -2.92 -21.95
C VAL A 370 3.84 -3.25 -22.74
N SER A 371 4.03 -2.64 -23.90
CA SER A 371 5.22 -2.84 -24.74
C SER A 371 6.51 -2.48 -24.01
N GLU A 372 6.58 -1.32 -23.36
CA GLU A 372 7.78 -0.88 -22.64
C GLU A 372 8.03 -1.74 -21.38
N PHE A 373 6.97 -2.24 -20.75
CA PHE A 373 7.08 -3.19 -19.64
C PHE A 373 7.68 -4.52 -20.10
N GLU A 374 7.17 -5.11 -21.18
CA GLU A 374 7.70 -6.34 -21.78
C GLU A 374 9.16 -6.19 -22.23
N MET A 375 9.52 -5.00 -22.71
CA MET A 375 10.90 -4.65 -23.08
C MET A 375 11.81 -4.30 -21.90
N HIS A 376 11.30 -4.34 -20.66
CA HIS A 376 12.03 -4.01 -19.43
C HIS A 376 12.57 -2.57 -19.41
N LYS A 377 11.87 -1.63 -20.05
CA LYS A 377 12.23 -0.20 -20.13
C LYS A 377 11.34 0.69 -19.25
N LEU A 378 10.19 0.17 -18.84
CA LEU A 378 9.23 0.90 -18.03
C LEU A 378 9.74 1.09 -16.60
N ARG A 379 10.05 2.33 -16.21
CA ARG A 379 10.44 2.66 -14.83
C ARG A 379 9.21 2.53 -13.91
N LEU A 380 9.30 1.69 -12.88
CA LEU A 380 8.25 1.51 -11.88
C LEU A 380 8.52 2.37 -10.65
N PHE A 381 7.44 2.84 -10.01
CA PHE A 381 7.50 3.56 -8.74
C PHE A 381 6.37 3.10 -7.82
N LYS A 382 6.58 3.16 -6.49
CA LYS A 382 5.67 2.58 -5.49
C LYS A 382 4.25 3.17 -5.54
N MET A 383 4.12 4.45 -5.91
CA MET A 383 2.84 5.10 -6.15
C MET A 383 2.42 4.85 -7.60
N GLU A 384 1.29 4.18 -7.79
CA GLU A 384 0.82 3.70 -9.09
C GLU A 384 0.28 4.84 -9.95
N ASP A 385 -0.32 5.85 -9.32
CA ASP A 385 -0.84 7.04 -9.98
C ASP A 385 0.30 7.92 -10.52
N VAL A 386 1.34 8.13 -9.71
CA VAL A 386 2.60 8.78 -10.14
C VAL A 386 3.28 7.97 -11.25
N SER A 387 3.35 6.65 -11.11
CA SER A 387 3.91 5.77 -12.16
C SER A 387 3.17 5.94 -13.48
N MET A 388 1.84 5.97 -13.46
CA MET A 388 1.05 6.25 -14.65
C MET A 388 1.39 7.61 -15.27
N GLY A 389 1.54 8.65 -14.45
CA GLY A 389 1.99 9.98 -14.91
C GLY A 389 3.34 9.95 -15.62
N MET A 390 4.32 9.24 -15.06
CA MET A 390 5.65 9.05 -15.67
C MET A 390 5.55 8.39 -17.04
N TRP A 391 4.75 7.32 -17.16
CA TRP A 391 4.62 6.57 -18.41
C TRP A 391 3.89 7.37 -19.48
N VAL A 392 2.84 8.12 -19.10
CA VAL A 392 2.12 9.01 -20.01
C VAL A 392 3.02 10.16 -20.47
N GLU A 393 3.82 10.75 -19.58
CA GLU A 393 4.78 11.79 -19.94
C GLU A 393 5.84 11.27 -20.92
N GLN A 394 6.38 10.06 -20.67
CA GLN A 394 7.31 9.41 -21.59
C GLN A 394 6.67 9.17 -22.96
N PHE A 395 5.42 8.68 -23.02
CA PHE A 395 4.69 8.54 -24.28
C PHE A 395 4.46 9.87 -24.98
N ASN A 396 4.11 10.92 -24.23
CA ASN A 396 3.84 12.27 -24.72
C ASN A 396 5.05 12.88 -25.46
N SER A 397 6.27 12.48 -25.10
CA SER A 397 7.49 12.88 -25.83
C SER A 397 7.54 12.37 -27.28
N SER A 398 6.81 11.29 -27.58
CA SER A 398 6.76 10.64 -28.89
C SER A 398 5.48 10.94 -29.67
N LYS A 399 4.33 10.98 -28.98
CA LYS A 399 3.02 11.28 -29.55
C LYS A 399 2.23 12.17 -28.58
N PRO A 400 1.76 13.37 -28.99
CA PRO A 400 1.07 14.28 -28.10
C PRO A 400 -0.14 13.67 -27.41
N VAL A 401 -0.23 13.88 -26.10
CA VAL A 401 -1.33 13.43 -25.23
C VAL A 401 -2.22 14.61 -24.86
N HIS A 402 -3.52 14.46 -25.06
CA HIS A 402 -4.52 15.38 -24.55
C HIS A 402 -4.84 15.06 -23.09
N TYR A 403 -4.37 15.91 -22.17
CA TYR A 403 -4.73 15.82 -20.75
C TYR A 403 -6.07 16.52 -20.50
N SER A 404 -7.02 15.82 -19.89
CA SER A 404 -8.31 16.41 -19.47
C SER A 404 -8.46 16.34 -17.96
N HIS A 405 -8.30 17.50 -17.32
CA HIS A 405 -8.45 17.65 -15.87
C HIS A 405 -9.91 17.91 -15.48
N SER A 406 -10.42 17.19 -14.49
CA SER A 406 -11.71 17.47 -13.87
C SER A 406 -11.75 17.08 -12.39
N LEU A 407 -12.15 18.04 -11.55
CA LEU A 407 -12.40 17.83 -10.11
C LEU A 407 -13.60 16.90 -9.84
N LYS A 408 -14.40 16.59 -10.87
CA LYS A 408 -15.49 15.61 -10.77
C LYS A 408 -15.00 14.18 -10.63
N PHE A 409 -13.73 13.90 -10.92
CA PHE A 409 -13.05 12.72 -10.39
C PHE A 409 -12.67 13.00 -8.93
N CYS A 410 -13.63 12.82 -8.03
CA CYS A 410 -13.55 13.35 -6.67
C CYS A 410 -12.49 12.61 -5.85
N GLN A 411 -11.47 13.34 -5.39
CA GLN A 411 -10.34 12.77 -4.63
C GLN A 411 -10.74 12.20 -3.27
N PHE A 412 -11.74 12.81 -2.63
CA PHE A 412 -12.19 12.41 -1.31
C PHE A 412 -13.69 12.65 -1.16
N GLY A 413 -14.43 11.61 -0.78
CA GLY A 413 -15.86 11.71 -0.56
C GLY A 413 -16.62 11.85 -1.88
N CYS A 414 -17.50 12.85 -1.93
CA CYS A 414 -18.41 13.08 -3.04
C CYS A 414 -18.71 14.58 -3.16
N ILE A 415 -18.86 15.07 -4.39
CA ILE A 415 -19.30 16.44 -4.72
C ILE A 415 -20.52 16.41 -5.62
N GLU A 416 -21.23 17.53 -5.81
CA GLU A 416 -22.33 17.56 -6.78
C GLU A 416 -21.85 17.28 -8.21
N ASP A 417 -22.64 16.48 -8.95
CA ASP A 417 -22.34 16.07 -10.32
C ASP A 417 -20.94 15.45 -10.52
N TYR A 418 -20.47 14.71 -9.52
CA TYR A 418 -19.27 13.89 -9.60
C TYR A 418 -19.32 12.89 -10.76
N TYR A 419 -18.15 12.50 -11.29
CA TYR A 419 -17.96 11.37 -12.21
C TYR A 419 -17.54 10.12 -11.43
N THR A 420 -16.62 10.32 -10.48
CA THR A 420 -16.27 9.31 -9.48
C THR A 420 -16.37 9.91 -8.07
N ALA A 421 -16.73 9.08 -7.09
CA ALA A 421 -16.72 9.42 -5.67
C ALA A 421 -15.84 8.40 -4.93
N HIS A 422 -14.80 8.87 -4.25
CA HIS A 422 -13.72 8.04 -3.68
C HIS A 422 -13.86 7.89 -2.15
N TYR A 423 -13.22 6.88 -1.57
CA TYR A 423 -13.34 6.50 -0.15
C TYR A 423 -14.79 6.25 0.28
N GLN A 424 -15.54 5.51 -0.53
CA GLN A 424 -16.91 5.11 -0.25
C GLN A 424 -16.93 3.73 0.38
N SER A 425 -17.42 3.67 1.62
CA SER A 425 -17.73 2.39 2.26
C SER A 425 -18.77 1.59 1.45
N PRO A 426 -18.85 0.26 1.62
CA PRO A 426 -19.87 -0.57 1.00
C PRO A 426 -21.30 -0.01 1.12
N ARG A 427 -21.65 0.55 2.28
CA ARG A 427 -22.96 1.16 2.52
C ARG A 427 -23.16 2.46 1.74
N GLN A 428 -22.13 3.31 1.66
CA GLN A 428 -22.19 4.54 0.88
C GLN A 428 -22.30 4.23 -0.62
N MET A 429 -21.56 3.23 -1.12
CA MET A 429 -21.65 2.76 -2.51
C MET A 429 -23.10 2.42 -2.89
N MET A 430 -23.80 1.67 -2.03
CA MET A 430 -25.21 1.32 -2.22
C MET A 430 -26.14 2.53 -2.13
N CYS A 431 -25.87 3.46 -1.21
CA CYS A 431 -26.65 4.68 -1.07
C CYS A 431 -26.53 5.59 -2.31
N LEU A 432 -25.31 5.79 -2.82
CA LEU A 432 -25.06 6.57 -4.04
C LEU A 432 -25.79 5.96 -5.23
N TRP A 433 -25.78 4.62 -5.34
CA TRP A 433 -26.53 3.90 -6.37
C TRP A 433 -28.03 4.11 -6.29
N ASP A 434 -28.62 3.90 -5.10
CA ASP A 434 -30.06 4.06 -4.88
C ASP A 434 -30.53 5.49 -5.20
N LYS A 435 -29.77 6.50 -4.79
CA LYS A 435 -30.07 7.90 -5.13
C LYS A 435 -29.98 8.14 -6.64
N LEU A 436 -28.95 7.63 -7.30
CA LEU A 436 -28.79 7.77 -8.74
C LEU A 436 -29.95 7.11 -9.50
N GLN A 437 -30.40 5.94 -9.07
CA GLN A 437 -31.54 5.23 -9.67
C GLN A 437 -32.88 5.95 -9.44
N ARG A 438 -33.11 6.49 -8.25
CA ARG A 438 -34.40 7.13 -7.90
C ARG A 438 -34.58 8.51 -8.52
N TYR A 439 -33.52 9.32 -8.50
CA TYR A 439 -33.61 10.74 -8.86
C TYR A 439 -33.04 11.03 -10.24
N SER A 440 -32.43 10.04 -10.90
CA SER A 440 -31.68 10.22 -12.16
C SER A 440 -30.65 11.34 -12.10
N ARG A 441 -30.19 11.68 -10.88
CA ARG A 441 -29.25 12.75 -10.60
C ARG A 441 -28.25 12.28 -9.54
N PRO A 442 -26.96 12.59 -9.72
CA PRO A 442 -25.92 12.28 -8.74
C PRO A 442 -26.14 13.10 -7.47
N GLN A 443 -26.22 12.42 -6.33
CA GLN A 443 -26.36 13.06 -5.02
C GLN A 443 -25.51 12.33 -3.99
N CYS A 444 -24.75 13.09 -3.21
CA CYS A 444 -23.91 12.54 -2.15
C CYS A 444 -24.75 11.97 -1.01
N CYS A 445 -24.18 10.98 -0.33
CA CYS A 445 -24.77 10.39 0.86
C CYS A 445 -24.24 11.10 2.11
N ASN A 446 -25.16 11.50 3.00
CA ASN A 446 -24.77 12.14 4.24
C ASN A 446 -24.04 11.13 5.14
N MET A 447 -22.94 11.55 5.76
CA MET A 447 -22.35 10.84 6.89
C MET A 447 -23.23 11.13 8.12
N ARG A 448 -24.08 10.19 8.49
CA ARG A 448 -24.75 10.18 9.80
C ARG A 448 -24.30 8.99 10.59
#